data_AF-A0A2P5MEQ5-F1
#
_entry.id   AF-A0A2P5MEQ5-F1
#
_cell.length_a   1.000
_cell.length_b   1.000
_cell.length_c   1.000
_cell.angle_alpha   90.00
_cell.angle_beta   90.00
_cell.angle_gamma   90.00
#
_symmetry.space_group_name_H-M   'P 1'
#
loop_
_entity.id
_entity.type
_entity.pdbx_description
1 polymer ?
#
loop_
_entity_poly.entity_id
_entity_poly.type
_entity_poly.pdbx_seq_one_letter_code
_entity_poly.pdbx_strand_id
1 'polypeptide(L)'
;MPELRLPAKCFSTPEDEDAFFTQLPPVNMAYPDIYEYVIELEDDLATEATLLALLELFRRYDIPLGQFAVFENDTNRDWFRDPEAWWHEAVFGSAELQGGLPTTPVH
;
A
#
# COMPACT_ATOMS: atom_id res chain seq x y z
N MET A 1 8.43 -6.16 -12.10
CA MET A 1 7.75 -4.90 -11.79
C MET A 1 7.02 -5.12 -10.48
N PRO A 2 7.28 -4.32 -9.45
CA PRO A 2 6.54 -4.39 -8.20
C PRO A 2 5.06 -4.05 -8.43
N GLU A 3 4.17 -4.79 -7.77
CA GLU A 3 2.72 -4.67 -7.88
C GLU A 3 2.08 -4.40 -6.51
N LEU A 4 1.05 -3.56 -6.50
CA LEU A 4 0.16 -3.31 -5.36
C LEU A 4 -1.23 -3.84 -5.68
N ARG A 5 -1.87 -4.47 -4.72
CA ARG A 5 -3.19 -5.07 -4.85
C ARG A 5 -4.19 -4.39 -3.94
N LEU A 6 -5.31 -3.98 -4.52
CA LEU A 6 -6.40 -3.33 -3.81
C LEU A 6 -7.66 -4.20 -3.91
N PRO A 7 -8.27 -4.59 -2.79
CA PRO A 7 -9.60 -5.17 -2.85
C PRO A 7 -10.61 -4.10 -3.28
N ALA A 8 -11.48 -4.42 -4.24
CA ALA A 8 -12.50 -3.48 -4.73
C ALA A 8 -13.46 -2.99 -3.63
N LYS A 9 -13.55 -3.75 -2.53
CA LYS A 9 -14.32 -3.38 -1.33
C LYS A 9 -13.71 -2.21 -0.52
N CYS A 10 -12.52 -1.72 -0.85
CA CYS A 10 -11.92 -0.58 -0.16
C CYS A 10 -12.66 0.75 -0.40
N PHE A 11 -13.46 0.85 -1.47
CA PHE A 11 -14.24 2.06 -1.75
C PHE A 11 -15.65 1.94 -1.21
N SER A 12 -16.06 2.93 -0.41
CA SER A 12 -17.40 2.99 0.18
C SER A 12 -18.46 3.47 -0.83
N THR A 13 -18.04 4.22 -1.85
CA THR A 13 -18.90 4.76 -2.90
C THR A 13 -18.17 4.78 -4.26
N PRO A 14 -18.89 4.80 -5.39
CA PRO A 14 -18.29 5.03 -6.71
C PRO A 14 -17.57 6.39 -6.84
N GLU A 15 -18.00 7.40 -6.08
CA GLU A 15 -17.36 8.71 -6.04
C GLU A 15 -16.01 8.67 -5.32
N ASP A 16 -15.90 7.88 -4.24
CA ASP A 16 -14.63 7.62 -3.55
C ASP A 16 -13.64 6.87 -4.44
N GLU A 17 -14.15 5.91 -5.22
CA GLU A 17 -13.41 5.17 -6.23
C GLU A 17 -12.83 6.12 -7.30
N ASP A 18 -13.67 6.96 -7.91
CA ASP A 18 -13.23 7.96 -8.90
C ASP A 18 -12.22 8.96 -8.32
N ALA A 19 -12.45 9.43 -7.09
CA ALA A 19 -11.55 10.33 -6.39
C ALA A 19 -10.18 9.68 -6.12
N PHE A 20 -10.15 8.38 -5.79
CA PHE A 20 -8.90 7.63 -5.60
C PHE A 20 -8.12 7.55 -6.92
N PHE A 21 -8.79 7.15 -8.01
CA PHE A 21 -8.17 7.03 -9.33
C PHE A 21 -7.72 8.37 -9.91
N THR A 22 -8.39 9.47 -9.56
CA THR A 22 -7.99 10.83 -9.95
C THR A 22 -6.72 11.30 -9.22
N GLN A 23 -6.49 10.83 -7.99
CA GLN A 23 -5.32 11.21 -7.16
C GLN A 23 -4.12 10.28 -7.36
N LEU A 24 -4.28 9.20 -8.13
CA LEU A 24 -3.21 8.25 -8.37
C LEU A 24 -2.08 8.89 -9.19
N PRO A 25 -0.81 8.73 -8.79
CA PRO A 25 0.31 9.10 -9.63
C PRO A 25 0.30 8.31 -10.95
N PRO A 26 1.12 8.69 -11.95
CA PRO A 26 1.24 7.93 -13.18
C PRO A 26 1.73 6.51 -12.88
N VAL A 27 0.83 5.54 -12.96
CA VAL A 27 1.06 4.11 -12.71
C VAL A 27 0.31 3.31 -13.77
N ASN A 28 0.76 2.09 -14.05
CA ASN A 28 0.00 1.19 -14.91
C ASN A 28 -1.06 0.46 -14.06
N MET A 29 -2.27 0.30 -14.60
CA MET A 29 -3.37 -0.36 -13.88
C MET A 29 -3.87 -1.56 -14.68
N ALA A 30 -3.95 -2.70 -14.00
CA ALA A 30 -4.57 -3.90 -14.51
C ALA A 30 -5.83 -4.23 -13.69
N TYR A 31 -6.87 -4.69 -14.40
CA TYR A 31 -8.13 -5.15 -13.83
C TYR A 31 -8.22 -6.67 -14.01
N PRO A 32 -7.48 -7.47 -13.23
CA PRO A 32 -7.44 -8.91 -13.41
C PRO A 32 -8.78 -9.58 -13.09
N ASP A 33 -9.59 -8.98 -12.21
CA ASP A 33 -10.92 -9.48 -11.82
C ASP A 33 -11.82 -8.32 -11.34
N ILE A 34 -13.14 -8.54 -11.26
CA ILE A 34 -14.11 -7.51 -10.83
C ILE A 34 -14.02 -7.15 -9.33
N TYR A 35 -13.18 -7.87 -8.57
CA TYR A 35 -13.02 -7.69 -7.14
C TYR A 35 -11.65 -7.16 -6.71
N GLU A 36 -10.70 -6.99 -7.63
CA GLU A 36 -9.33 -6.58 -7.29
C GLU A 36 -8.73 -5.65 -8.34
N TYR A 37 -8.15 -4.54 -7.89
CA TYR A 37 -7.34 -3.66 -8.74
C TYR A 37 -5.86 -3.97 -8.49
N VAL A 38 -5.09 -4.05 -9.58
CA VAL A 38 -3.63 -4.19 -9.52
C VAL A 38 -3.01 -2.92 -10.06
N ILE A 39 -2.22 -2.26 -9.22
CA ILE A 39 -1.37 -1.15 -9.60
C ILE A 39 0.02 -1.70 -9.85
N GLU A 40 0.53 -1.54 -11.06
CA GLU A 40 1.89 -1.86 -11.44
C GLU A 40 2.70 -0.57 -11.50
N LEU A 41 3.83 -0.56 -10.79
CA LEU A 41 4.77 0.54 -10.84
C LEU A 41 6.01 0.11 -11.61
N GLU A 42 6.40 0.92 -12.59
CA GLU A 42 7.71 0.79 -13.23
C GLU A 42 8.79 1.33 -12.29
N ASP A 43 9.99 0.74 -12.34
CA ASP A 43 11.10 1.11 -11.46
C ASP A 43 11.47 2.60 -11.59
N ASP A 44 11.42 3.13 -12.82
CA ASP A 44 11.65 4.55 -13.13
C ASP A 44 10.59 5.49 -12.52
N LEU A 45 9.40 4.98 -12.24
CA LEU A 45 8.29 5.74 -11.64
C LEU A 45 8.23 5.59 -10.12
N ALA A 46 8.94 4.62 -9.54
CA ALA A 46 9.05 4.35 -8.11
C ALA A 46 9.99 5.36 -7.38
N THR A 47 9.85 6.64 -7.72
CA THR A 47 10.57 7.73 -7.05
C THR A 47 10.05 7.91 -5.61
N GLU A 48 10.86 8.55 -4.76
CA GLU A 48 10.47 8.89 -3.39
C GLU A 48 9.13 9.65 -3.34
N ALA A 49 8.96 10.67 -4.18
CA ALA A 49 7.72 11.44 -4.24
C ALA A 49 6.50 10.59 -4.64
N THR A 50 6.67 9.68 -5.61
CA THR A 50 5.60 8.75 -6.03
C THR A 50 5.23 7.80 -4.91
N LEU A 51 6.22 7.20 -4.25
CA LEU A 51 6.01 6.25 -3.16
C LEU A 51 5.34 6.91 -1.96
N LEU A 52 5.76 8.14 -1.59
CA LEU A 52 5.12 8.91 -0.54
C LEU A 52 3.65 9.24 -0.87
N ALA A 53 3.36 9.69 -2.09
CA ALA A 53 2.00 9.97 -2.53
C ALA A 53 1.13 8.71 -2.48
N LEU A 54 1.65 7.56 -2.91
CA LEU A 54 0.96 6.27 -2.83
C LEU A 54 0.74 5.83 -1.38
N LEU A 55 1.73 5.98 -0.50
CA LEU A 55 1.60 5.67 0.93
C LEU A 55 0.49 6.52 1.58
N GLU A 56 0.47 7.82 1.33
CA GLU A 56 -0.56 8.72 1.85
C GLU A 56 -1.95 8.34 1.34
N LEU A 57 -2.05 8.01 0.05
CA LEU A 57 -3.31 7.60 -0.57
C LEU A 57 -3.79 6.26 0.03
N PHE A 58 -2.92 5.26 0.16
CA PHE A 58 -3.30 3.98 0.75
C PHE A 58 -3.71 4.12 2.22
N ARG A 59 -3.02 4.98 2.99
CA ARG A 59 -3.43 5.30 4.37
C ARG A 59 -4.81 5.94 4.43
N ARG A 60 -5.13 6.85 3.50
CA ARG A 60 -6.42 7.58 3.48
C ARG A 60 -7.61 6.65 3.29
N TYR A 61 -7.43 5.57 2.54
CA TYR A 61 -8.46 4.59 2.22
C TYR A 61 -8.34 3.29 3.05
N ASP A 62 -7.55 3.33 4.13
CA ASP A 62 -7.33 2.19 5.05
C ASP A 62 -6.83 0.92 4.34
N ILE A 63 -6.06 1.08 3.27
CA ILE A 63 -5.49 -0.03 2.50
C ILE A 63 -4.19 -0.49 3.17
N PRO A 64 -3.97 -1.82 3.32
CA PRO A 64 -2.77 -2.35 3.96
C PRO A 64 -1.47 -1.87 3.30
N LEU A 65 -0.61 -1.19 4.08
CA LEU A 65 0.67 -0.66 3.61
C LEU A 65 1.80 -1.69 3.55
N GLY A 66 1.64 -2.87 4.14
CA GLY A 66 2.68 -3.92 4.15
C GLY A 66 3.13 -4.39 2.76
N GLN A 67 2.28 -4.22 1.75
CA GLN A 67 2.62 -4.55 0.36
C GLN A 67 3.64 -3.57 -0.25
N PHE A 68 3.86 -2.39 0.34
CA PHE A 68 4.88 -1.46 -0.13
C PHE A 68 6.31 -1.93 0.14
N ALA A 69 6.51 -2.94 0.99
CA ALA A 69 7.84 -3.50 1.26
C ALA A 69 8.53 -4.04 -0.02
N VAL A 70 7.76 -4.40 -1.06
CA VAL A 70 8.30 -4.85 -2.36
C VAL A 70 9.00 -3.74 -3.16
N PHE A 71 8.77 -2.47 -2.82
CA PHE A 71 9.46 -1.34 -3.45
C PHE A 71 10.80 -1.00 -2.79
N GLU A 72 11.17 -1.67 -1.70
CA GLU A 72 12.48 -1.49 -1.07
C GLU A 72 13.59 -1.90 -2.05
N ASN A 73 14.49 -0.95 -2.36
CA ASN A 73 15.69 -1.16 -3.14
C ASN A 73 16.88 -0.46 -2.47
N ASP A 74 18.11 -0.72 -2.95
CA ASP A 74 19.33 -0.18 -2.34
C ASP A 74 19.38 1.37 -2.35
N THR A 75 18.71 1.99 -3.33
CA THR A 75 18.68 3.45 -3.51
C THR A 75 17.72 4.14 -2.56
N ASN A 76 16.58 3.52 -2.23
CA ASN A 76 15.55 4.11 -1.37
C ASN A 76 15.58 3.59 0.07
N ARG A 77 16.35 2.54 0.36
CA ARG A 77 16.43 1.90 1.69
C ARG A 77 16.65 2.91 2.82
N ASP A 78 17.56 3.88 2.65
CA ASP A 78 17.91 4.84 3.71
C ASP A 78 16.72 5.68 4.19
N TRP A 79 15.90 6.22 3.28
CA TRP A 79 14.74 7.02 3.65
C TRP A 79 13.47 6.16 3.83
N PHE A 80 13.35 5.06 3.07
CA PHE A 80 12.15 4.24 3.06
C PHE A 80 12.03 3.39 4.33
N ARG A 81 13.16 2.92 4.87
CA ARG A 81 13.25 2.25 6.19
C ARG A 81 13.55 3.20 7.35
N ASP A 82 13.36 4.50 7.18
CA ASP A 82 13.57 5.43 8.28
C ASP A 82 12.60 5.09 9.43
N PRO A 83 13.09 4.74 10.64
CA PRO A 83 12.24 4.31 11.74
C PRO A 83 11.43 5.45 12.37
N GLU A 84 11.77 6.71 12.08
CA GLU A 84 11.01 7.88 12.52
C GLU A 84 9.86 8.22 11.55
N ALA A 85 9.88 7.65 10.34
CA ALA A 85 8.84 7.83 9.36
C ALA A 85 7.53 7.17 9.78
N TRP A 86 6.42 7.89 9.59
CA TRP A 86 5.09 7.45 10.00
C TRP A 86 4.65 6.13 9.32
N TRP A 87 5.15 5.85 8.12
CA TRP A 87 4.82 4.65 7.35
C TRP A 87 5.65 3.44 7.77
N HIS A 88 6.79 3.62 8.45
CA HIS A 88 7.74 2.54 8.71
C HIS A 88 7.10 1.38 9.47
N GLU A 89 6.33 1.67 10.52
CA GLU A 89 5.62 0.63 11.27
C GLU A 89 4.51 -0.03 10.43
N ALA A 90 3.82 0.70 9.56
CA ALA A 90 2.75 0.13 8.75
C ALA A 90 3.27 -0.72 7.56
N VAL A 91 4.46 -0.42 7.05
CA VAL A 91 5.11 -1.13 5.93
C VAL A 91 5.95 -2.30 6.44
N PHE A 92 6.75 -2.09 7.50
CA PHE A 92 7.76 -3.03 8.01
C PHE A 92 7.48 -3.54 9.42
N GLY A 93 6.61 -2.88 10.18
CA GLY A 93 6.23 -3.26 11.53
C GLY A 93 5.27 -4.45 11.52
N SER A 94 5.86 -5.64 11.49
CA SER A 94 5.30 -6.91 11.95
C SER A 94 3.98 -7.36 11.31
N ALA A 95 4.10 -8.41 10.49
CA ALA A 95 3.04 -9.29 9.99
C ALA A 95 2.24 -10.05 11.09
N GLU A 96 2.28 -9.62 12.35
CA GLU A 96 1.74 -10.37 13.50
C GLU A 96 0.25 -10.12 13.77
N LEU A 97 -0.39 -9.14 13.11
CA LEU A 97 -1.79 -8.77 13.38
C LEU A 97 -2.81 -9.15 12.29
N GLN A 98 -2.42 -9.87 11.24
CA GLN A 98 -3.38 -10.40 10.26
C GLN A 98 -3.86 -11.83 10.58
N GLY A 99 -3.62 -12.33 11.81
CA GLY A 99 -4.03 -13.69 12.22
C GLY A 99 -4.29 -13.90 13.72
N GLY A 100 -4.41 -12.85 14.52
CA GLY A 100 -4.54 -12.97 15.97
C GLY A 100 -5.95 -12.72 16.48
N LEU A 101 -6.83 -13.73 16.45
CA LEU A 101 -7.89 -13.78 17.45
C LEU A 101 -7.25 -13.65 18.84
N PRO A 102 -7.83 -12.90 19.79
CA PRO A 102 -7.40 -12.96 21.18
C PRO A 102 -7.69 -14.37 21.70
N THR A 103 -6.71 -15.26 21.64
CA THR A 103 -6.72 -16.49 22.44
C THR A 103 -6.41 -16.07 23.86
N THR A 104 -7.45 -15.66 24.59
CA THR A 104 -7.40 -15.60 26.04
C THR A 104 -6.90 -16.95 26.56
N PRO A 105 -5.78 -17.00 27.30
CA PRO A 105 -5.41 -18.21 28.02
C PRO A 105 -6.38 -18.33 29.19
N VAL A 106 -7.35 -19.24 29.07
CA VAL A 106 -8.14 -19.70 30.21
C VAL A 106 -7.21 -20.53 31.10
N HIS A 107 -6.92 -20.00 32.29
CA HIS A 107 -6.32 -20.71 33.39
C HIS A 107 -7.40 -21.21 34.35
#